data_AF-A0A1S8BFG4-F1
#
_entry.id   AF-A0A1S8BFG4-F1
#
_cell.length_a   1.000
_cell.length_b   1.000
_cell.length_c   1.000
_cell.angle_alpha   90.00
_cell.angle_beta   90.00
_cell.angle_gamma   90.00
#
_symmetry.space_group_name_H-M   'P 1'
#
loop_
_entity.id
_entity.type
_entity.pdbx_description
1 polymer ?
#
loop_
_entity_poly.entity_id
_entity_poly.type
_entity_poly.pdbx_seq_one_letter_code
_entity_poly.pdbx_strand_id
1 'polypeptide(L)'
;MAPSPAPAPRRPWEDEDASTLGHEGDDEFDEAPAFDSAPVHPIACMQGAFEESIIEAEDSEQEKVKSKRAGGAQARRQRMLEQDDYNESYNAQWRTKNPTAKYHPLWKLVAQISFGVHLLNQQLAKSDEEVSRILKTHVQEVDQFLEKTTEDFELALADIQERINHLKLPLEHVNIFDMMLDDRQFRTSIIEGNEKIEKIVERTARAMNDSLVDVEKGAEATDELSRYLVRIGAHWAEGDDELMDIYMAMCGNSEGWLECLRNLQTKGSELGLALAQLGSILNEMTKRAGVASRRSIVSRGEGRAVVHQLTN
;
A
#
# COMPACT_ATOMS: atom_id res chain seq x y z
N MET A 1 64.13 41.20 -27.53
CA MET A 1 62.86 40.58 -27.16
C MET A 1 62.90 39.13 -27.62
N ALA A 2 62.58 38.19 -26.74
CA ALA A 2 62.60 36.76 -27.02
C ALA A 2 61.52 36.36 -28.07
N PRO A 3 61.71 35.25 -28.80
CA PRO A 3 61.01 34.95 -30.05
C PRO A 3 59.79 34.05 -29.86
N SER A 4 58.85 34.07 -30.82
CA SER A 4 57.77 33.08 -30.92
C SER A 4 58.06 32.12 -32.09
N PRO A 5 57.95 30.78 -31.90
CA PRO A 5 58.46 29.81 -32.87
C PRO A 5 57.46 29.42 -33.98
N ALA A 6 58.05 29.01 -35.11
CA ALA A 6 57.44 28.51 -36.35
C ALA A 6 57.00 27.03 -36.25
N PRO A 7 56.17 26.51 -37.18
CA PRO A 7 55.53 25.19 -37.07
C PRO A 7 56.45 24.03 -37.51
N ALA A 8 56.30 22.88 -36.87
CA ALA A 8 57.03 21.65 -37.21
C ALA A 8 56.18 20.66 -38.03
N PRO A 9 56.78 19.89 -38.96
CA PRO A 9 56.06 19.10 -39.98
C PRO A 9 55.89 17.61 -39.61
N ARG A 10 54.90 16.96 -40.24
CA ARG A 10 54.67 15.50 -40.22
C ARG A 10 55.89 14.76 -40.80
N ARG A 11 56.24 13.61 -40.22
CA ARG A 11 57.28 12.72 -40.78
C ARG A 11 56.73 11.40 -41.31
N PRO A 12 57.34 10.86 -42.39
CA PRO A 12 56.70 9.89 -43.31
C PRO A 12 57.63 8.72 -43.69
N TRP A 13 57.53 7.56 -43.06
CA TRP A 13 58.26 6.32 -43.44
C TRP A 13 57.70 5.21 -42.54
N GLU A 14 57.42 3.99 -42.95
CA GLU A 14 57.72 3.24 -44.18
C GLU A 14 56.73 2.05 -44.23
N ASP A 15 56.24 1.77 -45.43
CA ASP A 15 55.62 0.50 -45.80
C ASP A 15 56.64 -0.65 -45.66
N GLU A 16 56.19 -1.86 -45.33
CA GLU A 16 56.67 -3.07 -46.02
C GLU A 16 55.81 -4.32 -45.69
N ASP A 17 55.40 -4.98 -46.77
CA ASP A 17 54.65 -6.22 -46.86
C ASP A 17 55.34 -7.42 -46.18
N ALA A 18 54.53 -8.33 -45.60
CA ALA A 18 54.77 -9.77 -45.72
C ALA A 18 53.52 -10.57 -45.35
N SER A 19 52.85 -11.10 -46.37
CA SER A 19 51.89 -12.20 -46.24
C SER A 19 52.59 -13.45 -45.70
N THR A 20 52.04 -14.14 -44.68
CA THR A 20 51.89 -15.61 -44.67
C THR A 20 51.24 -16.19 -43.40
N LEU A 21 50.41 -17.22 -43.65
CA LEU A 21 49.98 -18.34 -42.80
C LEU A 21 48.73 -18.14 -41.91
N GLY A 22 47.68 -18.83 -42.34
CA GLY A 22 46.46 -19.02 -41.58
C GLY A 22 46.61 -19.97 -40.40
N HIS A 23 45.66 -19.86 -39.49
CA HIS A 23 45.26 -20.92 -38.60
C HIS A 23 43.74 -20.82 -38.43
N GLU A 24 43.07 -21.84 -38.95
CA GLU A 24 41.69 -22.19 -38.61
C GLU A 24 41.59 -22.34 -37.09
N GLY A 25 40.58 -21.71 -36.52
CA GLY A 25 40.27 -21.76 -35.11
C GLY A 25 38.82 -21.35 -34.96
N ASP A 26 37.96 -22.35 -35.12
CA ASP A 26 36.55 -22.30 -34.76
C ASP A 26 36.43 -21.92 -33.29
N ASP A 27 36.22 -20.63 -33.02
CA ASP A 27 35.64 -20.17 -31.77
C ASP A 27 34.23 -19.68 -32.11
N GLU A 28 33.36 -20.68 -32.32
CA GLU A 28 31.92 -20.61 -32.11
C GLU A 28 31.69 -20.14 -30.66
N PHE A 29 31.81 -18.82 -30.44
CA PHE A 29 31.12 -18.18 -29.34
C PHE A 29 29.65 -18.32 -29.68
N ASP A 30 29.06 -19.40 -29.17
CA ASP A 30 27.64 -19.52 -28.91
C ASP A 30 27.14 -18.15 -28.45
N GLU A 31 26.49 -17.44 -29.37
CA GLU A 31 25.71 -16.26 -29.10
C GLU A 31 24.57 -16.76 -28.22
N ALA A 32 24.80 -16.74 -26.90
CA ALA A 32 23.77 -16.95 -25.91
C ALA A 32 22.56 -16.13 -26.35
N PRO A 33 21.37 -16.74 -26.51
CA PRO A 33 20.25 -16.04 -27.09
C PRO A 33 19.98 -14.82 -26.24
N ALA A 34 20.15 -13.64 -26.84
CA ALA A 34 19.77 -12.39 -26.23
C ALA A 34 18.26 -12.46 -25.93
N PHE A 35 17.91 -12.78 -24.68
CA PHE A 35 16.64 -12.35 -24.10
C PHE A 35 16.76 -10.86 -23.78
N ASP A 36 17.12 -10.06 -24.79
CA ASP A 36 17.29 -8.62 -24.65
C ASP A 36 15.90 -7.96 -24.78
N SER A 37 15.43 -7.44 -23.65
CA SER A 37 14.15 -6.75 -23.40
C SER A 37 12.93 -7.65 -23.14
N ALA A 38 12.26 -7.35 -22.03
CA ALA A 38 10.96 -7.92 -21.71
C ALA A 38 9.95 -7.67 -22.84
N PRO A 39 8.93 -8.53 -23.00
CA PRO A 39 7.89 -8.31 -24.00
C PRO A 39 7.25 -6.92 -23.89
N VAL A 40 6.88 -6.34 -25.03
CA VAL A 40 6.16 -5.07 -25.08
C VAL A 40 4.73 -5.28 -24.59
N HIS A 41 4.36 -4.54 -23.54
CA HIS A 41 3.06 -4.55 -22.91
C HIS A 41 2.03 -3.76 -23.75
N PRO A 42 0.79 -4.25 -23.91
CA PRO A 42 -0.26 -3.59 -24.72
C PRO A 42 -0.75 -2.25 -24.17
N ILE A 43 -0.47 -1.99 -22.90
CA ILE A 43 -0.79 -0.75 -22.18
C ILE A 43 0.54 -0.09 -21.79
N ALA A 44 0.89 1.00 -22.48
CA ALA A 44 2.23 1.59 -22.37
C ALA A 44 2.60 2.03 -20.94
N CYS A 45 1.65 2.56 -20.17
CA CYS A 45 1.90 2.99 -18.78
C CYS A 45 2.18 1.82 -17.81
N MET A 46 1.87 0.58 -18.21
CA MET A 46 2.11 -0.62 -17.41
C MET A 46 3.43 -1.33 -17.75
N GLN A 47 4.14 -0.92 -18.82
CA GLN A 47 5.37 -1.57 -19.27
C GLN A 47 6.39 -1.76 -18.13
N GLY A 48 6.70 -0.68 -17.40
CA GLY A 48 7.71 -0.75 -16.36
C GLY A 48 7.29 -1.58 -15.15
N ALA A 49 6.00 -1.57 -14.80
CA ALA A 49 5.47 -2.43 -13.73
C ALA A 49 5.56 -3.91 -14.12
N PHE A 50 5.24 -4.21 -15.39
CA PHE A 50 5.37 -5.55 -15.96
C PHE A 50 6.83 -6.02 -15.97
N GLU A 51 7.75 -5.22 -16.49
CA GLU A 51 9.19 -5.49 -16.49
C GLU A 51 9.73 -5.78 -15.08
N GLU A 52 9.43 -4.90 -14.12
CA GLU A 52 9.85 -5.09 -12.73
C GLU A 52 9.30 -6.39 -12.15
N SER A 53 8.06 -6.78 -12.50
CA SER A 53 7.45 -8.03 -12.04
C SER A 53 8.12 -9.29 -12.60
N ILE A 54 8.67 -9.23 -13.82
CA ILE A 54 9.41 -10.35 -14.43
C ILE A 54 10.74 -10.53 -13.70
N ILE A 55 11.49 -9.44 -13.51
CA ILE A 55 12.79 -9.45 -12.83
C ILE A 55 12.62 -9.99 -11.39
N GLU A 56 11.60 -9.51 -10.67
CA GLU A 56 11.31 -10.00 -9.32
C GLU A 56 10.92 -11.48 -9.29
N ALA A 57 10.20 -11.97 -10.30
CA ALA A 57 9.85 -13.38 -10.41
C ALA A 57 11.08 -14.27 -10.60
N GLU A 58 12.05 -13.83 -11.42
CA GLU A 58 13.32 -14.54 -11.65
C GLU A 58 14.18 -14.60 -10.38
N ASP A 59 14.26 -13.49 -9.63
CA ASP A 59 15.01 -13.43 -8.37
C ASP A 59 14.33 -14.26 -7.26
N SER A 60 12.99 -14.28 -7.23
CA SER A 60 12.21 -14.93 -6.17
C SER A 60 12.16 -16.46 -6.24
N GLU A 61 12.58 -17.10 -7.35
CA GLU A 61 12.80 -18.55 -7.40
C GLU A 61 13.85 -19.01 -6.37
N GLN A 62 14.68 -18.09 -5.85
CA GLN A 62 15.76 -18.38 -4.89
C GLN A 62 15.34 -18.22 -3.41
N GLU A 63 14.25 -17.51 -3.10
CA GLU A 63 13.81 -17.25 -1.72
C GLU A 63 12.34 -17.63 -1.48
N LYS A 64 12.07 -18.93 -1.26
CA LYS A 64 10.74 -19.40 -0.79
C LYS A 64 10.52 -19.10 0.69
N VAL A 65 10.40 -17.83 1.06
CA VAL A 65 9.88 -17.45 2.38
C VAL A 65 8.36 -17.64 2.35
N LYS A 66 7.89 -18.70 3.01
CA LYS A 66 6.46 -18.95 3.20
C LYS A 66 5.81 -17.71 3.82
N SER A 67 4.99 -17.02 3.02
CA SER A 67 4.10 -15.98 3.54
C SER A 67 3.29 -16.58 4.68
N LYS A 68 3.56 -16.14 5.92
CA LYS A 68 2.73 -16.54 7.05
C LYS A 68 1.33 -16.03 6.74
N ARG A 69 0.36 -16.94 6.64
CA ARG A 69 -1.06 -16.56 6.53
C ARG A 69 -1.32 -15.49 7.58
N ALA A 70 -1.62 -14.28 7.11
CA ALA A 70 -2.15 -13.26 7.99
C ALA A 70 -3.35 -13.90 8.72
N GLY A 71 -3.45 -13.69 10.03
CA GLY A 71 -4.63 -14.17 10.74
C GLY A 71 -5.89 -13.53 10.12
N GLY A 72 -7.08 -14.04 10.48
CA GLY A 72 -8.32 -13.37 10.10
C GLY A 72 -8.34 -11.90 10.54
N ALA A 73 -9.27 -11.10 10.01
CA ALA A 73 -9.32 -9.65 10.23
C ALA A 73 -9.22 -9.24 11.71
N GLN A 74 -9.87 -9.99 12.62
CA GLN A 74 -9.76 -9.77 14.06
C GLN A 74 -8.32 -9.89 14.60
N ALA A 75 -7.57 -10.89 14.14
CA ALA A 75 -6.17 -11.07 14.55
C ALA A 75 -5.28 -9.96 13.98
N ARG A 76 -5.53 -9.49 12.75
CA ARG A 76 -4.83 -8.34 12.18
C ARG A 76 -5.12 -7.07 12.97
N ARG A 77 -6.39 -6.81 13.28
CA ARG A 77 -6.82 -5.69 14.13
C ARG A 77 -6.14 -5.75 15.49
N GLN A 78 -6.15 -6.90 16.15
CA GLN A 78 -5.52 -7.06 17.46
C GLN A 78 -4.02 -6.75 17.41
N ARG A 79 -3.29 -7.28 16.42
CA ARG A 79 -1.86 -6.97 16.25
C ARG A 79 -1.60 -5.49 16.03
N MET A 80 -2.42 -4.84 15.19
CA MET A 80 -2.35 -3.39 14.96
C MET A 80 -2.60 -2.59 16.25
N LEU A 81 -3.46 -3.10 17.15
CA LEU A 81 -3.72 -2.47 18.45
C LEU A 81 -2.64 -2.77 19.50
N GLU A 82 -1.84 -3.82 19.35
CA GLU A 82 -0.79 -4.22 20.30
C GLU A 82 0.60 -3.73 19.92
N GLN A 83 0.91 -3.71 18.61
CA GLN A 83 2.25 -3.46 18.07
C GLN A 83 2.27 -2.12 17.33
N ASP A 84 3.15 -1.21 17.75
CA ASP A 84 3.25 0.13 17.16
C ASP A 84 3.64 0.12 15.68
N ASP A 85 4.49 -0.83 15.28
CA ASP A 85 5.06 -0.93 13.93
C ASP A 85 4.30 -1.90 13.02
N TYR A 86 3.20 -2.48 13.48
CA TYR A 86 2.45 -3.45 12.67
C TYR A 86 1.66 -2.76 11.56
N ASN A 87 2.04 -3.06 10.32
CA ASN A 87 1.31 -2.63 9.13
C ASN A 87 1.48 -3.67 8.01
N GLU A 88 0.35 -4.19 7.53
CA GLU A 88 0.30 -5.20 6.47
C GLU A 88 -0.34 -4.71 5.16
N SER A 89 -0.49 -3.40 5.01
CA SER A 89 -0.80 -2.79 3.72
C SER A 89 0.32 -3.04 2.72
N TYR A 90 0.01 -3.03 1.42
CA TYR A 90 1.05 -3.08 0.41
C TYR A 90 1.95 -1.86 0.58
N ASN A 91 1.39 -0.65 0.65
CA ASN A 91 2.09 0.63 0.73
C ASN A 91 3.15 0.66 1.84
N ALA A 92 2.85 0.10 3.01
CA ALA A 92 3.80 0.04 4.12
C ALA A 92 4.91 -1.00 3.93
N GLN A 93 4.64 -2.10 3.22
CA GLN A 93 5.56 -3.22 3.13
C GLN A 93 6.46 -3.20 1.90
N TRP A 94 5.95 -2.74 0.75
CA TRP A 94 6.60 -3.00 -0.53
C TRP A 94 7.98 -2.33 -0.63
N ARG A 95 8.11 -1.08 -0.16
CA ARG A 95 9.42 -0.39 -0.13
C ARG A 95 10.33 -0.89 0.98
N THR A 96 9.80 -1.43 2.07
CA THR A 96 10.63 -2.02 3.13
C THR A 96 11.20 -3.36 2.70
N LYS A 97 10.42 -4.15 1.95
CA LYS A 97 10.83 -5.44 1.41
C LYS A 97 11.76 -5.28 0.21
N ASN A 98 11.47 -4.34 -0.68
CA ASN A 98 12.30 -4.03 -1.84
C ASN A 98 12.51 -2.50 -1.94
N PRO A 99 13.58 -1.96 -1.34
CA PRO A 99 13.87 -0.52 -1.34
C PRO A 99 14.12 0.07 -2.73
N THR A 100 14.45 -0.78 -3.71
CA THR A 100 14.71 -0.37 -5.10
C THR A 100 13.49 -0.48 -6.00
N ALA A 101 12.38 -1.07 -5.51
CA ALA A 101 11.15 -1.17 -6.28
C ALA A 101 10.62 0.21 -6.65
N LYS A 102 10.18 0.34 -7.91
CA LYS A 102 9.62 1.57 -8.48
C LYS A 102 8.11 1.50 -8.60
N TYR A 103 7.55 0.30 -8.75
CA TYR A 103 6.14 0.11 -9.02
C TYR A 103 5.39 -0.52 -7.85
N HIS A 104 4.18 -0.01 -7.62
CA HIS A 104 3.28 -0.52 -6.60
C HIS A 104 2.86 -1.96 -6.90
N PRO A 105 2.73 -2.86 -5.90
CA PRO A 105 2.35 -4.27 -6.13
C PRO A 105 1.08 -4.45 -6.96
N LEU A 106 0.03 -3.66 -6.71
CA LEU A 106 -1.22 -3.74 -7.48
C LEU A 106 -1.05 -3.31 -8.95
N TRP A 107 -0.15 -2.37 -9.24
CA TRP A 107 0.17 -2.00 -10.62
C TRP A 107 0.85 -3.16 -11.36
N LYS A 108 1.77 -3.86 -10.69
CA LYS A 108 2.44 -5.05 -11.23
C LYS A 108 1.45 -6.18 -11.49
N LEU A 109 0.60 -6.46 -10.51
CA LEU A 109 -0.41 -7.51 -10.60
C LEU A 109 -1.40 -7.27 -11.75
N VAL A 110 -1.94 -6.05 -11.86
CA VAL A 110 -2.88 -5.71 -12.95
C VAL A 110 -2.17 -5.65 -14.31
N ALA A 111 -0.89 -5.28 -14.37
CA ALA A 111 -0.10 -5.37 -15.60
C ALA A 111 0.04 -6.84 -16.05
N GLN A 112 0.38 -7.77 -15.15
CA GLN A 112 0.44 -9.20 -15.45
C GLN A 112 -0.91 -9.75 -15.96
N ILE A 113 -2.02 -9.35 -15.32
CA ILE A 113 -3.38 -9.69 -15.77
C ILE A 113 -3.65 -9.16 -17.18
N SER A 114 -3.38 -7.88 -17.41
CA SER A 114 -3.60 -7.22 -18.71
C SER A 114 -2.78 -7.88 -19.82
N PHE A 115 -1.54 -8.25 -19.52
CA PHE A 115 -0.67 -8.96 -20.44
C PHE A 115 -1.15 -10.39 -20.71
N GLY A 116 -1.60 -11.12 -19.69
CA GLY A 116 -2.16 -12.46 -19.88
C GLY A 116 -3.39 -12.44 -20.80
N VAL A 117 -4.30 -11.49 -20.61
CA VAL A 117 -5.44 -11.30 -21.54
C VAL A 117 -4.96 -10.97 -22.96
N HIS A 118 -3.89 -10.17 -23.08
CA HIS A 118 -3.30 -9.85 -24.37
C HIS A 118 -2.71 -11.05 -25.10
N LEU A 119 -2.05 -11.97 -24.39
CA LEU A 119 -1.53 -13.20 -24.98
C LEU A 119 -2.65 -14.05 -25.60
N LEU A 120 -3.79 -14.14 -24.92
CA LEU A 120 -4.98 -14.84 -25.44
C LEU A 120 -5.55 -14.10 -26.67
N ASN A 121 -5.78 -12.79 -26.55
CA ASN A 121 -6.32 -11.96 -27.63
C ASN A 121 -5.48 -12.00 -28.92
N GLN A 122 -4.16 -11.98 -28.81
CA GLN A 122 -3.26 -12.00 -29.96
C GLN A 122 -2.85 -13.42 -30.39
N GLN A 123 -3.37 -14.47 -29.75
CA GLN A 123 -2.98 -15.87 -29.99
C GLN A 123 -1.46 -16.08 -29.87
N LEU A 124 -0.83 -15.36 -28.93
CA LEU A 124 0.61 -15.44 -28.64
C LEU A 124 0.92 -16.41 -27.51
N ALA A 125 -0.11 -16.96 -26.87
CA ALA A 125 0.04 -17.96 -25.83
C ALA A 125 0.56 -19.29 -26.42
N LYS A 126 1.53 -19.90 -25.74
CA LYS A 126 1.96 -21.28 -26.05
C LYS A 126 0.90 -22.30 -25.64
N SER A 127 0.10 -21.98 -24.63
CA SER A 127 -1.02 -22.76 -24.11
C SER A 127 -2.01 -21.80 -23.46
N ASP A 128 -3.24 -21.75 -24.00
CA ASP A 128 -4.31 -20.90 -23.48
C ASP A 128 -4.75 -21.35 -22.08
N GLU A 129 -4.70 -22.66 -21.82
CA GLU A 129 -5.01 -23.27 -20.52
C GLU A 129 -4.04 -22.79 -19.44
N GLU A 130 -2.75 -22.72 -19.75
CA GLU A 130 -1.72 -22.27 -18.83
C GLU A 130 -1.86 -20.77 -18.52
N VAL A 131 -2.09 -19.95 -19.56
CA VAL A 131 -2.34 -18.51 -19.38
C VAL A 131 -3.60 -18.30 -18.54
N SER A 132 -4.67 -19.04 -18.80
CA SER A 132 -5.91 -18.99 -18.03
C SER A 132 -5.71 -19.38 -16.56
N ARG A 133 -4.88 -20.38 -16.28
CA ARG A 133 -4.53 -20.81 -14.92
C ARG A 133 -3.75 -19.72 -14.17
N ILE A 134 -2.80 -19.06 -14.84
CA ILE A 134 -2.02 -17.95 -14.27
C ILE A 134 -2.94 -16.75 -14.01
N LEU A 135 -3.78 -16.38 -14.98
CA LEU A 135 -4.76 -15.30 -14.84
C LEU A 135 -5.68 -15.51 -13.62
N LYS A 136 -6.23 -16.73 -13.45
CA LYS A 136 -7.06 -17.06 -12.28
C LYS A 136 -6.33 -16.83 -10.96
N THR A 137 -5.04 -17.13 -10.89
CA THR A 137 -4.23 -16.89 -9.68
C THR A 137 -4.13 -15.40 -9.39
N HIS A 138 -3.79 -14.59 -10.40
CA HIS A 138 -3.66 -13.14 -10.23
C HIS A 138 -5.00 -12.45 -9.94
N VAL A 139 -6.09 -12.88 -10.59
CA VAL A 139 -7.46 -12.43 -10.28
C VAL A 139 -7.77 -12.70 -8.80
N GLN A 140 -7.47 -13.91 -8.32
CA GLN A 140 -7.69 -14.28 -6.91
C GLN A 140 -6.84 -13.45 -5.94
N GLU A 141 -5.65 -12.99 -6.34
CA GLU A 141 -4.83 -12.09 -5.52
C GLU A 141 -5.45 -10.70 -5.39
N VAL A 142 -6.04 -10.15 -6.47
CA VAL A 142 -6.79 -8.88 -6.41
C VAL A 142 -8.02 -9.04 -5.51
N ASP A 143 -8.77 -10.12 -5.69
CA ASP A 143 -9.97 -10.41 -4.88
C ASP A 143 -9.61 -10.50 -3.38
N GLN A 144 -8.53 -11.22 -3.04
CA GLN A 144 -8.05 -11.33 -1.66
C GLN A 144 -7.63 -9.98 -1.08
N PHE A 145 -7.00 -9.11 -1.88
CA PHE A 145 -6.67 -7.76 -1.44
C PHE A 145 -7.94 -6.96 -1.10
N LEU A 146 -8.94 -7.00 -1.98
CA LEU A 146 -10.19 -6.27 -1.80
C LEU A 146 -10.99 -6.79 -0.59
N GLU A 147 -11.11 -8.11 -0.45
CA GLU A 147 -11.76 -8.76 0.68
C GLU A 147 -11.07 -8.38 1.99
N LYS A 148 -9.75 -8.58 2.08
CA LYS A 148 -8.94 -8.25 3.26
C LYS A 148 -9.12 -6.80 3.68
N THR A 149 -9.01 -5.87 2.74
CA THR A 149 -9.07 -4.43 3.01
C THR A 149 -10.48 -4.02 3.45
N THR A 150 -11.52 -4.65 2.88
CA THR A 150 -12.91 -4.44 3.27
C THR A 150 -13.15 -4.86 4.72
N GLU A 151 -12.74 -6.07 5.08
CA GLU A 151 -12.86 -6.57 6.46
C GLU A 151 -12.12 -5.68 7.46
N ASP A 152 -10.92 -5.22 7.10
CA ASP A 152 -10.09 -4.39 7.98
C ASP A 152 -10.73 -3.01 8.21
N PHE A 153 -11.32 -2.39 7.19
CA PHE A 153 -12.07 -1.13 7.32
C PHE A 153 -13.36 -1.31 8.14
N GLU A 154 -14.11 -2.39 7.92
CA GLU A 154 -15.34 -2.65 8.67
C GLU A 154 -15.07 -2.84 10.17
N LEU A 155 -14.05 -3.64 10.51
CA LEU A 155 -13.66 -3.84 11.91
C LEU A 155 -13.12 -2.56 12.54
N ALA A 156 -12.32 -1.78 11.82
CA ALA A 156 -11.80 -0.52 12.32
C ALA A 156 -12.94 0.49 12.58
N LEU A 157 -13.89 0.61 11.66
CA LEU A 157 -15.03 1.51 11.80
C LEU A 157 -15.90 1.10 12.99
N ALA A 158 -16.19 -0.19 13.16
CA ALA A 158 -16.96 -0.70 14.29
C ALA A 158 -16.28 -0.40 15.65
N ASP A 159 -14.98 -0.68 15.78
CA ASP A 159 -14.21 -0.41 17.01
C ASP A 159 -14.17 1.09 17.34
N ILE A 160 -13.93 1.95 16.35
CA ILE A 160 -13.92 3.41 16.58
C ILE A 160 -15.32 3.92 16.96
N GLN A 161 -16.38 3.44 16.30
CA GLN A 161 -17.74 3.82 16.63
C GLN A 161 -18.16 3.38 18.03
N GLU A 162 -17.76 2.18 18.46
CA GLU A 162 -18.00 1.69 19.82
C GLU A 162 -17.34 2.61 20.86
N ARG A 163 -16.08 2.99 20.64
CA ARG A 163 -15.35 3.92 21.51
C ARG A 163 -16.02 5.28 21.59
N ILE A 164 -16.46 5.81 20.45
CA ILE A 164 -17.23 7.06 20.39
C ILE A 164 -18.48 6.96 21.25
N ASN A 165 -19.25 5.88 21.12
CA ASN A 165 -20.49 5.69 21.87
C ASN A 165 -20.22 5.63 23.38
N HIS A 166 -19.17 4.91 23.81
CA HIS A 166 -18.79 4.84 25.22
C HIS A 166 -18.31 6.18 25.80
N LEU A 167 -17.50 6.93 25.05
CA LEU A 167 -16.91 8.19 25.54
C LEU A 167 -17.83 9.40 25.40
N LYS A 168 -18.87 9.33 24.56
CA LYS A 168 -19.92 10.36 24.52
C LYS A 168 -20.77 10.37 25.78
N LEU A 169 -21.04 9.21 26.38
CA LEU A 169 -21.97 9.10 27.50
C LEU A 169 -21.60 9.99 28.71
N PRO A 170 -20.33 10.05 29.19
CA PRO A 170 -19.95 10.99 30.24
C PRO A 170 -20.13 12.47 29.83
N LEU A 171 -19.94 12.79 28.55
CA LEU A 171 -20.08 14.15 28.02
C LEU A 171 -21.55 14.57 27.82
N GLU A 172 -22.48 13.63 27.77
CA GLU A 172 -23.92 13.92 27.83
C GLU A 172 -24.37 14.24 29.27
N HIS A 173 -23.64 13.75 30.27
CA HIS A 173 -23.90 13.96 31.70
C HIS A 173 -22.82 14.81 32.37
N VAL A 174 -22.49 15.94 31.74
CA VAL A 174 -21.38 16.84 32.10
C VAL A 174 -21.27 17.14 33.58
N ASN A 175 -22.36 17.50 34.26
CA ASN A 175 -22.31 17.89 35.67
C ASN A 175 -21.83 16.74 36.57
N ILE A 176 -22.29 15.51 36.29
CA ILE A 176 -21.89 14.32 37.05
C ILE A 176 -20.43 14.00 36.74
N PHE A 177 -20.05 14.05 35.47
CA PHE A 177 -18.67 13.80 35.05
C PHE A 177 -17.69 14.81 35.69
N ASP A 178 -18.01 16.10 35.69
CA ASP A 178 -17.17 17.14 36.30
C ASP A 178 -17.05 16.95 37.83
N MET A 179 -18.10 16.50 38.52
CA MET A 179 -18.02 16.15 39.95
C MET A 179 -17.13 14.93 40.18
N MET A 180 -17.21 13.90 39.33
CA MET A 180 -16.34 12.73 39.43
C MET A 180 -14.87 13.11 39.18
N LEU A 181 -14.60 14.05 38.27
CA LEU A 181 -13.25 14.54 37.97
C LEU A 181 -12.59 15.31 39.12
N ASP A 182 -13.33 15.71 40.16
CA ASP A 182 -12.74 16.28 41.37
C ASP A 182 -11.95 15.20 42.16
N ASP A 183 -12.33 13.92 42.04
CA ASP A 183 -11.54 12.80 42.55
C ASP A 183 -10.26 12.60 41.73
N ARG A 184 -9.11 12.56 42.42
CA ARG A 184 -7.80 12.48 41.76
C ARG A 184 -7.60 11.15 41.06
N GLN A 185 -8.05 10.04 41.65
CA GLN A 185 -7.84 8.71 41.09
C GLN A 185 -8.68 8.52 39.82
N PHE A 186 -9.95 8.90 39.87
CA PHE A 186 -10.82 8.91 38.70
C PHE A 186 -10.24 9.78 37.58
N ARG A 187 -9.83 11.01 37.89
CA ARG A 187 -9.21 11.90 36.90
C ARG A 187 -7.96 11.33 36.27
N THR A 188 -7.05 10.72 37.05
CA THR A 188 -5.87 10.05 36.51
C THR A 188 -6.25 8.90 35.58
N SER A 189 -7.27 8.10 35.94
CA SER A 189 -7.74 7.01 35.07
C SER A 189 -8.30 7.50 33.73
N ILE A 190 -8.95 8.67 33.69
CA ILE A 190 -9.43 9.29 32.45
C ILE A 190 -8.25 9.72 31.57
N ILE A 191 -7.24 10.36 32.15
CA ILE A 191 -6.05 10.81 31.39
C ILE A 191 -5.31 9.61 30.80
N GLU A 192 -5.00 8.60 31.61
CA GLU A 192 -4.31 7.37 31.15
C GLU A 192 -5.15 6.58 30.14
N GLY A 193 -6.48 6.58 30.30
CA GLY A 193 -7.41 5.99 29.35
C GLY A 193 -7.39 6.70 28.00
N ASN A 194 -7.43 8.04 28.02
CA ASN A 194 -7.36 8.85 26.82
C ASN A 194 -6.05 8.64 26.06
N GLU A 195 -4.90 8.63 26.75
CA GLU A 195 -3.60 8.36 26.11
C GLU A 195 -3.55 7.01 25.39
N LYS A 196 -4.19 5.97 25.94
CA LYS A 196 -4.28 4.66 25.27
C LYS A 196 -5.15 4.73 24.01
N ILE A 197 -6.26 5.47 24.05
CA ILE A 197 -7.15 5.61 22.90
C ILE A 197 -6.52 6.49 21.81
N GLU A 198 -5.76 7.52 22.18
CA GLU A 198 -4.99 8.35 21.24
C GLU A 198 -4.03 7.49 20.41
N LYS A 199 -3.29 6.57 21.04
CA LYS A 199 -2.44 5.60 20.31
C LYS A 199 -3.24 4.73 19.34
N ILE A 200 -4.45 4.31 19.72
CA ILE A 200 -5.34 3.53 18.86
C ILE A 200 -5.78 4.36 17.65
N VAL A 201 -6.12 5.65 17.86
CA VAL A 201 -6.47 6.59 16.81
C VAL A 201 -5.30 6.76 15.84
N GLU A 202 -4.09 7.00 16.35
CA GLU A 202 -2.88 7.18 15.53
C GLU A 202 -2.57 5.94 14.68
N ARG A 203 -2.57 4.74 15.29
CA ARG A 203 -2.29 3.49 14.58
C ARG A 203 -3.36 3.18 13.53
N THR A 204 -4.64 3.40 13.86
CA THR A 204 -5.75 3.19 12.93
C THR A 204 -5.70 4.18 11.78
N ALA A 205 -5.42 5.46 12.05
CA ALA A 205 -5.28 6.49 11.01
C ALA A 205 -4.14 6.18 10.04
N ARG A 206 -2.99 5.73 10.56
CA ARG A 206 -1.84 5.32 9.73
C ARG A 206 -2.20 4.15 8.81
N ALA A 207 -2.74 3.07 9.38
CA ALA A 207 -3.15 1.89 8.61
C ALA A 207 -4.22 2.22 7.55
N MET A 208 -5.18 3.09 7.90
CA MET A 208 -6.20 3.58 6.98
C MET A 208 -5.58 4.36 5.82
N ASN A 209 -4.69 5.32 6.10
CA ASN A 209 -4.06 6.13 5.07
C ASN A 209 -3.21 5.27 4.11
N ASP A 210 -2.45 4.32 4.64
CA ASP A 210 -1.65 3.43 3.78
C ASP A 210 -2.55 2.54 2.91
N SER A 211 -3.64 2.00 3.48
CA SER A 211 -4.61 1.21 2.72
C SER A 211 -5.34 2.04 1.66
N LEU A 212 -5.61 3.33 1.92
CA LEU A 212 -6.21 4.23 0.93
C LEU A 212 -5.27 4.51 -0.25
N VAL A 213 -3.95 4.58 -0.02
CA VAL A 213 -2.96 4.63 -1.11
C VAL A 213 -3.00 3.34 -1.93
N ASP A 214 -3.09 2.17 -1.29
CA ASP A 214 -3.23 0.89 -2.00
C ASP A 214 -4.50 0.88 -2.86
N VAL A 215 -5.63 1.30 -2.29
CA VAL A 215 -6.93 1.40 -2.98
C VAL A 215 -6.85 2.35 -4.17
N GLU A 216 -6.21 3.51 -4.03
CA GLU A 216 -5.99 4.46 -5.13
C GLU A 216 -5.17 3.80 -6.25
N LYS A 217 -4.07 3.13 -5.91
CA LYS A 217 -3.22 2.43 -6.91
C LYS A 217 -3.90 1.25 -7.57
N GLY A 218 -4.72 0.51 -6.83
CA GLY A 218 -5.59 -0.52 -7.40
C GLY A 218 -6.60 0.07 -8.37
N ALA A 219 -7.20 1.22 -8.05
CA ALA A 219 -8.20 1.87 -8.89
C ALA A 219 -7.60 2.41 -10.19
N GLU A 220 -6.47 3.12 -10.10
CA GLU A 220 -5.74 3.61 -11.29
C GLU A 220 -5.38 2.47 -12.24
N ALA A 221 -4.80 1.38 -11.73
CA ALA A 221 -4.38 0.25 -12.56
C ALA A 221 -5.58 -0.49 -13.15
N THR A 222 -6.64 -0.72 -12.38
CA THR A 222 -7.86 -1.42 -12.84
C THR A 222 -8.60 -0.62 -13.91
N ASP A 223 -8.59 0.71 -13.81
CA ASP A 223 -9.19 1.62 -14.78
C ASP A 223 -8.46 1.54 -16.14
N GLU A 224 -7.13 1.41 -16.15
CA GLU A 224 -6.36 1.12 -17.38
C GLU A 224 -6.68 -0.26 -17.97
N LEU A 225 -6.81 -1.30 -17.14
CA LEU A 225 -7.27 -2.63 -17.58
C LEU A 225 -8.67 -2.54 -18.21
N SER A 226 -9.60 -1.82 -17.58
CA SER A 226 -10.97 -1.63 -18.07
C SER A 226 -10.98 -0.99 -19.46
N ARG A 227 -10.22 0.10 -19.65
CA ARG A 227 -10.05 0.75 -20.96
C ARG A 227 -9.48 -0.21 -22.00
N TYR A 228 -8.52 -1.04 -21.60
CA TYR A 228 -7.93 -2.03 -22.50
C TYR A 228 -8.94 -3.10 -22.95
N LEU A 229 -9.73 -3.64 -22.02
CA LEU A 229 -10.79 -4.62 -22.31
C LEU A 229 -11.86 -4.06 -23.25
N VAL A 230 -12.27 -2.81 -23.05
CA VAL A 230 -13.18 -2.11 -23.97
C VAL A 230 -12.55 -1.94 -25.35
N ARG A 231 -11.26 -1.60 -25.41
CA ARG A 231 -10.54 -1.38 -26.68
C ARG A 231 -10.43 -2.64 -27.52
N ILE A 232 -10.13 -3.80 -26.91
CA ILE A 232 -10.02 -5.06 -27.65
C ILE A 232 -11.39 -5.64 -28.03
N GLY A 233 -12.43 -5.34 -27.24
CA GLY A 233 -13.80 -5.80 -27.49
C GLY A 233 -13.96 -7.32 -27.40
N ALA A 234 -15.17 -7.83 -27.63
CA ALA A 234 -15.45 -9.27 -27.60
C ALA A 234 -15.06 -10.00 -28.90
N HIS A 235 -14.80 -9.25 -29.98
CA HIS A 235 -14.64 -9.80 -31.34
C HIS A 235 -13.49 -10.81 -31.48
N TRP A 236 -12.44 -10.69 -30.67
CA TRP A 236 -11.30 -11.62 -30.71
C TRP A 236 -11.65 -13.02 -30.18
N ALA A 237 -12.73 -13.14 -29.42
CA ALA A 237 -13.25 -14.38 -28.87
C ALA A 237 -14.46 -14.93 -29.66
N GLU A 238 -14.81 -14.32 -30.80
CA GLU A 238 -15.94 -14.80 -31.61
C GLU A 238 -15.68 -16.21 -32.15
N GLY A 239 -16.62 -17.11 -31.87
CA GLY A 239 -16.55 -18.51 -32.31
C GLY A 239 -15.75 -19.43 -31.38
N ASP A 240 -15.22 -18.91 -30.27
CA ASP A 240 -14.61 -19.68 -29.20
C ASP A 240 -15.31 -19.36 -27.86
N ASP A 241 -16.15 -20.29 -27.42
CA ASP A 241 -16.96 -20.11 -26.20
C ASP A 241 -16.09 -19.96 -24.95
N GLU A 242 -14.92 -20.61 -24.89
CA GLU A 242 -14.03 -20.54 -23.73
C GLU A 242 -13.32 -19.19 -23.65
N LEU A 243 -12.81 -18.69 -24.78
CA LEU A 243 -12.22 -17.34 -24.84
C LEU A 243 -13.27 -16.26 -24.57
N MET A 244 -14.52 -16.48 -25.00
CA MET A 244 -15.63 -15.56 -24.74
C MET A 244 -15.95 -15.52 -23.24
N ASP A 245 -16.00 -16.66 -22.57
CA ASP A 245 -16.20 -16.74 -21.12
C ASP A 245 -15.07 -16.03 -20.36
N ILE A 246 -13.81 -16.18 -20.80
CA ILE A 246 -12.67 -15.48 -20.20
C ILE A 246 -12.81 -13.96 -20.39
N TYR A 247 -13.14 -13.50 -21.60
CA TYR A 247 -13.33 -12.08 -21.88
C TYR A 247 -14.43 -11.48 -20.98
N MET A 248 -15.60 -12.13 -20.93
CA MET A 248 -16.73 -11.68 -20.13
C MET A 248 -16.41 -11.68 -18.63
N ALA A 249 -15.72 -12.71 -18.14
CA ALA A 249 -15.26 -12.77 -16.75
C ALA A 249 -14.29 -11.62 -16.43
N MET A 250 -13.36 -11.29 -17.33
CA MET A 250 -12.41 -10.20 -17.13
C MET A 250 -13.08 -8.82 -17.13
N CYS A 251 -14.08 -8.60 -18.00
CA CYS A 251 -14.91 -7.38 -17.96
C CYS A 251 -15.66 -7.28 -16.63
N GLY A 252 -16.33 -8.36 -16.20
CA GLY A 252 -17.05 -8.41 -14.92
C GLY A 252 -16.14 -8.18 -13.71
N ASN A 253 -14.95 -8.79 -13.70
CA ASN A 253 -13.94 -8.58 -12.66
C ASN A 253 -13.49 -7.11 -12.61
N SER A 254 -13.13 -6.53 -13.76
CA SER A 254 -12.69 -5.14 -13.83
C SER A 254 -13.76 -4.17 -13.30
N GLU A 255 -15.03 -4.37 -13.69
CA GLU A 255 -16.15 -3.57 -13.20
C GLU A 255 -16.38 -3.75 -11.69
N GLY A 256 -16.43 -4.99 -11.21
CA GLY A 256 -16.64 -5.31 -9.80
C GLY A 256 -15.51 -4.81 -8.90
N TRP A 257 -14.26 -4.89 -9.36
CA TRP A 257 -13.11 -4.34 -8.67
C TRP A 257 -13.20 -2.81 -8.55
N LEU A 258 -13.53 -2.10 -9.63
CA LEU A 258 -13.70 -0.64 -9.60
C LEU A 258 -14.82 -0.21 -8.64
N GLU A 259 -15.93 -0.95 -8.59
CA GLU A 259 -17.00 -0.69 -7.63
C GLU A 259 -16.52 -0.92 -6.19
N CYS A 260 -15.86 -2.05 -5.92
CA CYS A 260 -15.31 -2.36 -4.61
C CYS A 260 -14.30 -1.30 -4.12
N LEU A 261 -13.39 -0.87 -5.00
CA LEU A 261 -12.39 0.16 -4.71
C LEU A 261 -13.03 1.51 -4.38
N ARG A 262 -14.08 1.92 -5.10
CA ARG A 262 -14.87 3.14 -4.77
C ARG A 262 -15.58 3.02 -3.42
N ASN A 263 -16.13 1.84 -3.12
CA ASN A 263 -16.74 1.57 -1.82
C ASN A 263 -15.70 1.65 -0.69
N LEU A 264 -14.50 1.13 -0.90
CA LEU A 264 -13.37 1.24 0.04
C LEU A 264 -12.94 2.70 0.26
N GLN A 265 -12.89 3.54 -0.77
CA GLN A 265 -12.61 4.97 -0.61
C GLN A 265 -13.65 5.67 0.27
N THR A 266 -14.92 5.31 0.11
CA THR A 266 -16.02 5.85 0.92
C THR A 266 -15.91 5.38 2.37
N LYS A 267 -15.70 4.08 2.61
CA LYS A 267 -15.48 3.52 3.95
C LYS A 267 -14.26 4.13 4.66
N GLY A 268 -13.16 4.35 3.94
CA GLY A 268 -11.99 5.04 4.47
C GLY A 268 -12.29 6.50 4.85
N SER A 269 -13.10 7.19 4.06
CA SER A 269 -13.55 8.56 4.40
C SER A 269 -14.43 8.58 5.65
N GLU A 270 -15.37 7.64 5.77
CA GLU A 270 -16.20 7.45 6.97
C GLU A 270 -15.36 7.17 8.22
N LEU A 271 -14.38 6.27 8.11
CA LEU A 271 -13.44 5.98 9.19
C LEU A 271 -12.61 7.21 9.58
N GLY A 272 -12.16 8.00 8.61
CA GLY A 272 -11.46 9.27 8.85
C GLY A 272 -12.30 10.27 9.65
N LEU A 273 -13.59 10.42 9.31
CA LEU A 273 -14.53 11.26 10.05
C LEU A 273 -14.75 10.74 11.48
N ALA A 274 -14.90 9.43 11.64
CA ALA A 274 -15.07 8.81 12.96
C ALA A 274 -13.82 9.01 13.85
N LEU A 275 -12.62 8.84 13.29
CA LEU A 275 -11.36 9.09 14.00
C LEU A 275 -11.24 10.56 14.44
N ALA A 276 -11.59 11.51 13.58
CA ALA A 276 -11.62 12.93 13.92
C ALA A 276 -12.62 13.24 15.04
N GLN A 277 -13.82 12.65 14.98
CA GLN A 277 -14.83 12.77 16.04
C GLN A 277 -14.32 12.21 17.38
N LEU A 278 -13.71 11.02 17.37
CA LEU A 278 -13.12 10.42 18.55
C LEU A 278 -12.03 11.30 19.15
N GLY A 279 -11.12 11.83 18.31
CA GLY A 279 -10.10 12.78 18.76
C GLY A 279 -10.68 14.04 19.41
N SER A 280 -11.79 14.58 18.88
CA SER A 280 -12.47 15.72 19.49
C SER A 280 -13.06 15.39 20.86
N ILE A 281 -13.61 14.18 21.05
CA ILE A 281 -14.16 13.72 22.33
C ILE A 281 -13.04 13.59 23.36
N LEU A 282 -11.91 12.98 22.98
CA LEU A 282 -10.74 12.82 23.85
C LEU A 282 -10.21 14.19 24.31
N ASN A 283 -10.09 15.15 23.38
CA ASN A 283 -9.66 16.51 23.69
C ASN A 283 -10.58 17.21 24.70
N GLU A 284 -11.89 17.07 24.57
CA GLU A 284 -12.85 17.66 25.51
C GLU A 284 -12.74 17.02 26.90
N MET A 285 -12.60 15.69 26.98
CA MET A 285 -12.39 14.99 28.26
C MET A 285 -11.08 15.40 28.93
N THR A 286 -9.98 15.48 28.18
CA THR A 286 -8.67 15.91 28.69
C THR A 286 -8.71 17.36 29.18
N LYS A 287 -9.39 18.26 28.45
CA LYS A 287 -9.58 19.65 28.86
C LYS A 287 -10.31 19.75 30.20
N ARG A 288 -11.39 18.99 30.38
CA ARG A 288 -12.18 18.95 31.64
C ARG A 288 -11.36 18.42 32.80
N ALA A 289 -10.64 17.32 32.60
CA ALA A 289 -9.71 16.79 33.59
C ALA A 289 -8.67 17.86 33.98
N GLY A 290 -8.12 18.60 33.03
CA GLY A 290 -7.20 19.72 33.28
C GLY A 290 -7.82 20.84 34.12
N VAL A 291 -9.09 21.21 33.88
CA VAL A 291 -9.83 22.20 34.67
C VAL A 291 -10.00 21.73 36.12
N ALA A 292 -10.46 20.48 36.32
CA ALA A 292 -10.66 19.92 37.66
C ALA A 292 -9.32 19.84 38.44
N SER A 293 -8.23 19.46 37.76
CA SER A 293 -6.90 19.45 38.35
C SER A 293 -6.50 20.84 38.89
N ARG A 294 -6.68 21.91 38.09
CA ARG A 294 -6.38 23.29 38.52
C ARG A 294 -7.24 23.73 39.71
N ARG A 295 -8.54 23.41 39.71
CA ARG A 295 -9.45 23.72 40.82
C ARG A 295 -9.00 23.07 42.14
N SER A 296 -8.52 21.82 42.07
CA SER A 296 -8.02 21.09 43.24
C SER A 296 -6.72 21.69 43.83
N ILE A 297 -5.91 22.37 43.00
CA ILE A 297 -4.69 23.05 43.45
C ILE A 297 -5.03 24.38 44.14
N VAL A 298 -5.94 25.16 43.57
CA VAL A 298 -6.36 26.46 44.13
C VAL A 298 -7.00 26.28 45.50
N SER A 299 -7.95 25.34 45.63
CA SER A 299 -8.61 25.02 46.91
C SER A 299 -7.63 24.55 48.00
N ARG A 300 -6.61 23.76 47.64
CA ARG A 300 -5.52 23.38 48.59
C ARG A 300 -4.62 24.55 48.96
N GLY A 301 -4.38 25.49 48.03
CA GLY A 301 -3.60 26.70 48.27
C GLY A 301 -4.31 27.67 49.23
N GLU A 302 -5.62 27.87 49.05
CA GLU A 302 -6.46 28.70 49.92
C GLU A 302 -6.58 28.10 51.32
N GLY A 303 -6.79 26.79 51.45
CA GLY A 303 -6.80 26.11 52.75
C GLY A 303 -5.48 26.26 53.52
N ARG A 304 -4.33 26.26 52.82
CA ARG A 304 -3.01 26.49 53.43
C ARG A 304 -2.81 27.93 53.89
N ALA A 305 -3.35 28.90 53.15
CA ALA A 305 -3.29 30.32 53.51
C ALA A 305 -4.16 30.64 54.74
N VAL A 306 -5.36 30.05 54.84
CA VAL A 306 -6.26 30.22 55.99
C VAL A 306 -5.70 29.58 57.26
N VAL A 307 -5.09 28.39 57.17
CA VAL A 307 -4.45 27.74 58.32
C VAL A 307 -3.28 28.57 58.87
N HIS A 308 -2.50 29.22 58.01
CA HIS A 308 -1.43 30.13 58.45
C HIS A 308 -1.93 31.41 59.14
N GLN A 309 -3.15 31.87 58.83
CA GLN A 309 -3.75 33.05 59.47
C GLN A 309 -4.41 32.74 60.82
N LEU A 310 -4.75 31.49 61.10
CA LEU A 310 -5.36 31.05 62.37
C LEU A 310 -4.35 30.57 63.42
N THR A 311 -3.07 30.45 63.07
CA THR A 311 -1.99 30.01 63.97
C THR A 311 -1.05 31.14 64.42
N ASN A 312 -1.42 32.41 64.23
CA ASN A 312 -0.68 33.59 64.71
C ASN A 312 -1.51 34.41 65.70
#